data_AF-A0A7J3MYE2-F1
#
_entry.id   AF-A0A7J3MYE2-F1
#
_cell.length_a   1.000
_cell.length_b   1.000
_cell.length_c   1.000
_cell.angle_alpha   90.00
_cell.angle_beta   90.00
_cell.angle_gamma   90.00
#
_symmetry.space_group_name_H-M   'P 1'
#
loop_
_entity.id
_entity.type
_entity.pdbx_description
1 polymer ?
#
loop_
_entity_poly.entity_id
_entity_poly.type
_entity_poly.pdbx_seq_one_letter_code
_entity_poly.pdbx_strand_id
1 'polypeptide(L)' 'MFFKKLGLLHGARRIRDSVYIVIERYGGRAPGRFRELVKIHGISRYIANVLLIKVCRVPTLFVDINVARSVKRFLE' A
#
# COMPACT_ATOMS: atom_id res chain seq x y z
N MET A 1 -3.31 7.63 -21.80
CA MET A 1 -3.62 6.77 -20.64
C MET A 1 -2.81 7.23 -19.43
N PHE A 2 -3.45 7.53 -18.29
CA PHE A 2 -2.86 8.15 -17.09
C PHE A 2 -1.54 7.49 -16.63
N PHE A 3 -1.54 6.18 -16.42
CA PHE A 3 -0.35 5.44 -15.94
C PHE A 3 0.85 5.42 -16.90
N LYS A 4 0.62 5.62 -18.20
CA LYS A 4 1.70 5.73 -19.19
C LYS A 4 2.55 6.99 -18.95
N LYS A 5 1.90 8.10 -18.60
CA LYS A 5 2.58 9.37 -18.29
C LYS A 5 3.42 9.30 -17.01
N LEU A 6 3.12 8.34 -16.13
CA LEU A 6 3.84 8.11 -14.87
C LEU A 6 4.95 7.06 -14.98
N GLY A 7 5.11 6.40 -16.13
CA GLY A 7 6.05 5.28 -16.28
C GLY A 7 5.62 4.00 -15.53
N LEU A 8 4.35 3.89 -15.11
CA LEU A 8 3.85 2.83 -14.23
C LEU A 8 2.99 1.78 -14.96
N LEU A 9 3.27 1.49 -16.23
CA LEU A 9 2.45 0.58 -17.04
C LEU A 9 2.29 -0.82 -16.39
N HIS A 10 3.36 -1.39 -15.85
CA HIS A 10 3.32 -2.66 -15.14
C HIS A 10 2.58 -2.59 -13.79
N GLY A 11 2.61 -1.43 -13.14
CA GLY A 11 1.91 -1.19 -11.87
C GLY A 11 0.41 -0.95 -12.03
N ALA A 12 -0.01 -0.39 -13.17
CA ALA A 12 -1.40 -0.04 -13.45
C ALA A 12 -2.34 -1.24 -13.31
N ARG A 13 -1.95 -2.39 -13.89
CA ARG A 13 -2.73 -3.63 -13.80
C ARG A 13 -2.88 -4.09 -12.35
N ARG A 14 -1.78 -4.10 -11.59
CA ARG A 14 -1.80 -4.51 -10.17
C ARG A 14 -2.69 -3.61 -9.32
N ILE A 15 -2.62 -2.29 -9.53
CA ILE A 15 -3.46 -1.32 -8.82
C ILE A 15 -4.93 -1.60 -9.12
N ARG A 16 -5.28 -1.75 -10.40
CA ARG A 16 -6.66 -2.03 -10.83
C ARG A 16 -7.18 -3.34 -10.21
N ASP A 17 -6.40 -4.41 -10.31
CA ASP A 17 -6.79 -5.72 -9.82
C ASP A 17 -6.92 -5.73 -8.27
N SER A 18 -6.03 -5.01 -7.55
CA SER A 18 -6.18 -4.78 -6.10
C SER A 18 -7.48 -4.05 -5.75
N VAL A 19 -7.85 -3.01 -6.50
CA VAL A 19 -9.08 -2.24 -6.26
C VAL A 19 -10.31 -3.12 -6.47
N TYR A 20 -10.36 -3.93 -7.53
CA TYR A 20 -11.46 -4.88 -7.74
C TYR A 20 -11.60 -5.87 -6.58
N ILE A 21 -10.49 -6.44 -6.10
CA ILE A 21 -10.51 -7.32 -4.92
C ILE A 21 -11.09 -6.60 -3.69
N VAL A 22 -10.72 -5.33 -3.47
CA VAL A 22 -11.25 -4.53 -2.36
C VAL A 22 -12.75 -4.30 -2.49
N ILE A 23 -13.24 -4.02 -3.70
CA ILE A 23 -14.67 -3.85 -3.96
C ILE A 23 -15.43 -5.15 -3.72
N GLU A 24 -15.01 -6.23 -4.38
CA GLU A 24 -15.73 -7.51 -4.37
C GLU A 24 -15.72 -8.21 -3.01
N ARG A 25 -14.56 -8.20 -2.32
CA ARG A 25 -14.39 -8.99 -1.08
C ARG A 25 -14.56 -8.18 0.19
N TYR A 26 -14.41 -6.86 0.12
CA TYR A 26 -14.41 -5.99 1.30
C TYR A 26 -15.38 -4.81 1.18
N GLY A 27 -16.32 -4.86 0.23
CA GLY A 27 -17.38 -3.86 0.08
C GLY A 27 -16.84 -2.44 -0.22
N GLY A 28 -15.71 -2.36 -0.92
CA GLY A 28 -15.07 -1.09 -1.28
C GLY A 28 -14.29 -0.43 -0.14
N ARG A 29 -14.14 -1.08 1.02
CA ARG A 29 -13.36 -0.57 2.15
C ARG A 29 -12.08 -1.38 2.33
N ALA A 30 -10.97 -0.68 2.61
CA ALA A 30 -9.71 -1.35 2.91
C ALA A 30 -9.85 -2.15 4.23
N PRO A 31 -9.44 -3.43 4.27
CA PRO A 31 -9.51 -4.22 5.50
C PRO A 31 -8.59 -3.66 6.59
N GLY A 32 -9.10 -3.63 7.83
CA GLY A 32 -8.41 -3.06 8.99
C GLY A 32 -7.33 -3.95 9.61
N ARG A 33 -6.92 -5.03 8.95
CA ARG A 33 -5.88 -5.94 9.45
C ARG A 33 -4.78 -6.16 8.42
N PHE A 34 -3.54 -6.08 8.88
CA PHE A 34 -2.34 -6.26 8.05
C PHE A 34 -2.36 -7.57 7.25
N ARG A 35 -2.69 -8.69 7.90
CA ARG A 35 -2.73 -10.02 7.29
C ARG A 35 -3.75 -10.14 6.15
N GLU A 36 -4.80 -9.33 6.16
CA GLU A 36 -5.81 -9.30 5.11
C GLU A 36 -5.34 -8.45 3.93
N LEU A 37 -4.73 -7.29 4.22
CA LEU A 37 -4.17 -6.39 3.21
C LEU A 37 -3.06 -7.05 2.38
N VAL A 38 -2.10 -7.72 3.01
CA VAL A 38 -0.97 -8.34 2.28
C VAL A 38 -1.35 -9.58 1.46
N LYS A 39 -2.56 -10.12 1.65
CA LYS A 39 -3.11 -11.18 0.78
C LYS A 39 -3.61 -10.63 -0.55
N ILE A 40 -3.84 -9.32 -0.66
CA ILE A 40 -4.31 -8.68 -1.89
C ILE A 40 -3.10 -8.48 -2.81
N HIS A 41 -3.12 -9.15 -3.97
CA HIS A 41 -2.03 -9.04 -4.94
C HIS A 41 -1.86 -7.59 -5.41
N GLY A 42 -0.66 -7.02 -5.21
CA GLY A 42 -0.35 -5.62 -5.49
C GLY A 42 -0.19 -4.76 -4.23
N ILE A 43 -0.59 -5.27 -3.05
CA ILE A 43 -0.39 -4.59 -1.76
C ILE A 43 0.86 -5.17 -1.07
N SER A 44 1.94 -4.38 -1.07
CA SER A 44 3.15 -4.71 -0.31
C SER A 44 3.00 -4.40 1.17
N ARG A 45 3.95 -4.85 2.01
CA ARG A 45 3.99 -4.50 3.46
C ARG A 45 3.95 -3.00 3.69
N TYR A 46 4.67 -2.23 2.87
CA TYR A 46 4.68 -0.78 2.92
C TYR A 46 3.27 -0.21 2.68
N ILE A 47 2.61 -0.61 1.60
CA ILE A 47 1.26 -0.13 1.25
C ILE A 47 0.25 -0.57 2.32
N ALA A 48 0.34 -1.80 2.82
CA ALA A 48 -0.53 -2.29 3.89
C ALA A 48 -0.42 -1.41 5.15
N ASN A 49 0.78 -1.07 5.59
CA ASN A 49 0.96 -0.20 6.75
C ASN A 49 0.47 1.23 6.49
N VAL A 50 0.67 1.78 5.28
CA VAL A 50 0.10 3.08 4.91
C VAL A 50 -1.43 3.07 4.98
N LEU A 51 -2.08 2.03 4.46
CA LEU A 51 -3.55 1.90 4.50
C LEU A 51 -4.06 1.78 5.94
N LEU A 52 -3.40 0.97 6.76
CA LEU A 52 -3.78 0.81 8.16
C LEU A 52 -3.75 2.14 8.92
N ILE A 53 -2.68 2.92 8.81
CA ILE A 53 -2.57 4.18 9.54
C ILE A 53 -3.41 5.31 8.92
N LYS A 54 -3.37 5.50 7.60
CA LYS A 54 -4.02 6.65 6.95
C LYS A 54 -5.51 6.44 6.71
N VAL A 55 -5.93 5.21 6.42
CA VAL A 55 -7.33 4.88 6.08
C VAL A 55 -8.04 4.24 7.26
N CYS A 56 -7.49 3.17 7.83
CA CYS A 56 -8.14 2.41 8.90
C CYS A 56 -7.92 3.02 10.30
N ARG A 57 -7.09 4.06 10.42
CA ARG A 57 -6.73 4.72 11.70
C ARG A 57 -6.14 3.75 12.74
N VAL A 58 -5.49 2.69 12.29
CA VAL A 58 -4.78 1.72 13.13
C VAL A 58 -3.33 2.20 13.30
N PRO A 59 -2.83 2.35 14.54
CA PRO A 59 -1.46 2.81 14.78
C PRO A 59 -0.46 1.75 14.30
N THR A 60 0.27 2.06 13.21
CA THR A 60 1.34 1.23 12.65
C THR A 60 2.45 2.09 12.06
N LEU A 61 3.61 1.50 11.78
CA LEU A 61 4.73 2.16 11.14
C LEU A 61 4.85 1.73 9.67
N PHE A 62 4.96 2.71 8.76
CA PHE A 62 5.42 2.48 7.40
C PHE A 62 6.79 3.13 7.21
N VAL A 63 7.72 2.38 6.64
CA VAL A 63 9.08 2.84 6.36
C VAL A 63 9.24 2.88 4.84
N ASP A 64 9.33 4.09 4.29
CA ASP A 64 9.76 4.28 2.90
C ASP A 64 11.28 4.47 2.82
N ILE A 65 11.77 4.67 1.60
CA ILE A 65 13.21 4.89 1.36
C ILE A 65 13.73 6.16 2.05
N ASN A 66 12.90 7.19 2.22
CA ASN A 66 13.30 8.44 2.85
C ASN A 66 13.41 8.27 4.36
N VAL A 67 12.42 7.62 4.99
CA VAL A 67 12.45 7.26 6.41
C VAL A 67 13.66 6.36 6.68
N ALA A 68 13.87 5.32 5.87
CA ALA A 68 15.02 4.44 6.01
C ALA A 68 16.36 5.19 5.91
N ARG A 69 16.48 6.11 4.93
CA ARG A 69 17.67 6.95 4.77
C ARG A 69 17.88 7.90 5.94
N SER A 70 16.82 8.54 6.42
CA SER A 70 16.88 9.44 7.57
C SER A 70 17.27 8.71 8.85
N VAL A 71 16.67 7.54 9.11
CA VAL A 71 17.01 6.69 10.27
C VAL A 71 18.46 6.25 10.18
N LYS A 72 18.91 5.81 9.01
CA LYS A 72 20.31 5.43 8.79
C LYS A 72 21.26 6.59 9.14
N ARG A 73 21.00 7.80 8.63
CA ARG A 73 21.79 9.00 8.94
C ARG A 73 21.75 9.42 10.41
N PHE A 74 20.67 9.12 11.12
CA PHE A 74 20.53 9.51 12.53
C PHE A 74 21.25 8.54 13.48
N LEU A 75 21.40 7.29 13.07
CA LEU A 75 22.03 6.23 13.89
C LEU A 75 23.51 6.00 13.56
N GLU A 76 23.99 6.54 12.43
CA GLU A 76 25.41 6.63 12.05
C GLU A 76 26.01 7.96 12.52
#